data_AF-A0AAP0X3E2-F1
#
_entry.id   AF-A0AAP0X3E2-F1
#
_cell.length_a   1.000
_cell.length_b   1.000
_cell.length_c   1.000
_cell.angle_alpha   90.00
_cell.angle_beta   90.00
_cell.angle_gamma   90.00
#
_symmetry.space_group_name_H-M   'P 1'
#
loop_
_entity.id
_entity.type
_entity.pdbx_description
1 polymer ?
#
loop_
_entity_poly.entity_id
_entity_poly.type
_entity_poly.pdbx_seq_one_letter_code
_entity_poly.pdbx_strand_id
1 'polypeptide(L)'
;MSTKKHGSCCLSKFSPKEYFDLAIRLRKKYDLLGILKAAGILPGGKYKTANIIKALRTGTKWTPDIQCKRDSKGDDLLFQIYLCVQADGKEFQHCKGAERSCSSSTKEAKFVSAESMTESLFEKENAATELEHEDAGSSIFEL
;
A
#
# COMPACT_ATOMS: atom_id res chain seq x y z
N MET A 1 5.39 13.91 -4.35
CA MET A 1 6.53 14.56 -3.66
C MET A 1 7.21 13.61 -2.65
N SER A 2 7.92 12.57 -3.10
CA SER A 2 8.49 11.53 -2.22
C SER A 2 9.93 11.81 -1.73
N THR A 3 10.73 12.54 -2.51
CA THR A 3 12.13 12.86 -2.19
C THR A 3 12.33 13.78 -1.01
N LYS A 4 11.54 14.86 -0.88
CA LYS A 4 11.71 15.84 0.21
C LYS A 4 11.38 15.25 1.59
N LYS A 5 10.39 14.34 1.66
CA LYS A 5 9.89 13.78 2.93
C LYS A 5 10.63 12.50 3.36
N HIS A 6 11.00 11.64 2.41
CA HIS A 6 11.63 10.34 2.73
C HIS A 6 13.00 10.16 2.08
N GLY A 7 13.20 10.67 0.87
CA GLY A 7 14.51 10.58 0.19
C GLY A 7 15.62 11.36 0.90
N SER A 8 15.30 12.47 1.57
CA SER A 8 16.24 13.30 2.33
C SER A 8 16.97 12.53 3.44
N CYS A 9 16.28 11.61 4.11
CA CYS A 9 16.86 10.75 5.16
C CYS A 9 17.88 9.73 4.61
N CYS A 10 17.90 9.51 3.30
CA CYS A 10 18.76 8.54 2.65
C CYS A 10 19.86 9.19 1.80
N LEU A 11 20.00 10.52 1.84
CA LEU A 11 20.98 11.24 1.01
C LEU A 11 22.44 10.90 1.33
N SER A 12 22.73 10.41 2.53
CA SER A 12 24.06 9.90 2.89
C SER A 12 24.43 8.59 2.19
N LYS A 13 23.45 7.90 1.58
CA LYS A 13 23.62 6.61 0.90
C LYS A 13 23.25 6.65 -0.57
N PHE A 14 22.33 7.52 -0.97
CA PHE A 14 21.83 7.61 -2.34
C PHE A 14 21.64 9.07 -2.76
N SER A 15 22.13 9.43 -3.93
CA SER A 15 21.69 10.64 -4.61
C SER A 15 20.18 10.58 -4.92
N PRO A 16 19.51 11.72 -5.20
CA PRO A 16 18.10 11.72 -5.55
C PRO A 16 17.77 10.79 -6.74
N LYS A 17 18.64 10.75 -7.76
CA LYS A 17 18.47 9.86 -8.92
C LYS A 17 18.55 8.39 -8.49
N GLU A 18 19.57 8.02 -7.72
CA GLU A 18 19.75 6.64 -7.25
C GLU A 18 18.60 6.16 -6.36
N TYR A 19 18.05 7.04 -5.52
CA TYR A 19 16.87 6.74 -4.71
C TYR A 19 15.65 6.38 -5.58
N PHE A 20 15.38 7.16 -6.64
CA PHE A 20 14.28 6.86 -7.57
C PHE A 20 14.53 5.59 -8.39
N ASP A 21 15.74 5.41 -8.93
CA ASP A 21 16.10 4.22 -9.70
C ASP A 21 15.99 2.96 -8.84
N LEU A 22 16.39 3.04 -7.57
CA LEU A 22 16.22 1.98 -6.58
C LEU A 22 14.74 1.66 -6.38
N ALA A 23 13.89 2.67 -6.14
CA ALA A 23 12.45 2.46 -5.93
C ALA A 23 11.78 1.78 -7.13
N ILE A 24 12.12 2.18 -8.36
CA ILE A 24 11.60 1.55 -9.59
C ILE A 24 12.07 0.09 -9.69
N ARG A 25 13.35 -0.18 -9.41
CA ARG A 25 13.91 -1.53 -9.43
C ARG A 25 13.24 -2.45 -8.42
N LEU A 26 13.03 -1.97 -7.19
CA LEU A 26 12.37 -2.71 -6.13
C LEU A 26 10.91 -3.01 -6.48
N ARG A 27 10.16 -2.03 -7.00
CA ARG A 27 8.78 -2.22 -7.45
C ARG A 27 8.65 -3.32 -8.50
N LYS A 28 9.56 -3.36 -9.47
CA LYS A 28 9.53 -4.34 -10.58
C LYS A 28 9.93 -5.75 -10.15
N LYS A 29 10.46 -5.95 -8.94
CA LYS A 29 10.99 -7.25 -8.51
C LYS A 29 9.90 -8.31 -8.32
N TYR A 30 8.72 -7.92 -7.83
CA TYR A 30 7.63 -8.84 -7.53
C TYR A 30 6.32 -8.35 -8.13
N ASP A 31 5.65 -9.23 -8.88
CA ASP A 31 4.26 -9.02 -9.27
C ASP A 31 3.34 -9.40 -8.10
N LEU A 32 3.09 -8.44 -7.21
CA LEU A 32 2.24 -8.65 -6.04
C LEU A 32 0.81 -9.05 -6.41
N LEU A 33 0.28 -8.51 -7.52
CA LEU A 33 -1.06 -8.84 -7.98
C LEU A 33 -1.11 -10.29 -8.48
N GLY A 34 -0.13 -10.70 -9.30
CA GLY A 34 0.01 -12.07 -9.76
C GLY A 34 0.14 -13.06 -8.61
N ILE A 35 0.95 -12.74 -7.60
CA ILE A 35 1.10 -13.55 -6.37
C ILE A 35 -0.23 -13.74 -5.64
N LEU A 36 -0.98 -12.65 -5.43
CA LEU A 36 -2.29 -12.72 -4.76
C LEU A 36 -3.29 -13.53 -5.59
N LYS A 37 -3.37 -13.30 -6.90
CA LYS A 37 -4.26 -14.03 -7.80
C LYS A 37 -3.95 -15.53 -7.82
N ALA A 38 -2.67 -15.90 -7.88
CA ALA A 38 -2.24 -17.30 -7.83
C ALA A 38 -2.63 -18.01 -6.51
N ALA A 39 -2.81 -17.24 -5.43
CA ALA A 39 -3.31 -17.73 -4.15
C ALA A 39 -4.85 -17.68 -4.01
N GLY A 40 -5.59 -17.36 -5.08
CA GLY A 40 -7.05 -17.20 -5.06
C GLY A 40 -7.55 -15.91 -4.41
N ILE A 41 -6.64 -14.96 -4.16
CA ILE A 41 -6.96 -13.63 -3.60
C ILE A 41 -7.17 -12.67 -4.77
N LEU A 42 -8.43 -12.52 -5.16
CA LEU A 42 -8.87 -11.75 -6.32
C LEU A 42 -9.46 -10.40 -5.89
N PRO A 43 -9.33 -9.35 -6.72
CA PRO A 43 -10.05 -8.10 -6.49
C PRO A 43 -11.57 -8.35 -6.42
N GLY A 44 -12.26 -7.62 -5.55
CA GLY A 44 -13.67 -7.79 -5.20
C GLY A 44 -13.92 -8.67 -3.97
N GLY A 45 -12.97 -9.54 -3.60
CA GLY A 45 -13.14 -10.47 -2.47
C GLY A 45 -12.80 -9.88 -1.10
N LYS A 46 -13.24 -10.56 -0.04
CA LYS A 46 -12.90 -10.27 1.36
C LYS A 46 -12.10 -11.44 1.94
N TYR A 47 -10.95 -11.14 2.55
CA TYR A 47 -9.97 -12.15 2.94
C TYR A 47 -9.38 -11.86 4.31
N LYS A 48 -9.09 -12.90 5.08
CA LYS A 48 -8.30 -12.76 6.31
C LYS A 48 -6.94 -12.13 5.99
N THR A 49 -6.54 -11.13 6.77
CA THR A 49 -5.24 -10.45 6.67
C THR A 49 -4.09 -11.46 6.72
N ALA A 50 -4.21 -12.49 7.55
CA ALA A 50 -3.24 -13.58 7.65
C ALA A 50 -3.07 -14.35 6.32
N ASN A 51 -4.13 -14.54 5.54
CA ASN A 51 -4.06 -15.22 4.24
C ASN A 51 -3.35 -14.34 3.20
N ILE A 52 -3.63 -13.03 3.21
CA ILE A 52 -2.95 -12.05 2.34
C ILE A 52 -1.44 -12.04 2.66
N ILE A 53 -1.08 -11.91 3.94
CA ILE A 53 0.32 -11.92 4.39
C ILE A 53 1.00 -13.25 4.03
N LYS A 54 0.31 -14.39 4.22
CA LYS A 54 0.83 -15.73 3.87
C LYS A 54 1.10 -15.86 2.37
N ALA A 55 0.18 -15.41 1.52
CA ALA A 55 0.33 -15.46 0.06
C ALA A 55 1.54 -14.63 -0.38
N LEU A 56 1.63 -13.38 0.10
CA LEU A 56 2.73 -12.47 -0.19
C LEU A 56 4.07 -13.02 0.32
N ARG A 57 4.12 -13.57 1.54
CA ARG A 57 5.33 -14.21 2.07
C ARG A 57 5.76 -15.41 1.24
N THR A 58 4.80 -16.20 0.75
CA THR A 58 5.10 -17.35 -0.11
C THR A 58 5.69 -16.91 -1.45
N GLY A 59 5.12 -15.89 -2.08
CA GLY A 59 5.60 -15.37 -3.37
C GLY A 59 6.89 -14.55 -3.30
N THR A 60 7.12 -13.85 -2.19
CA THR A 60 8.28 -12.94 -2.04
C THR A 60 9.41 -13.50 -1.17
N LYS A 61 9.16 -14.55 -0.38
CA LYS A 61 10.02 -15.08 0.70
C LYS A 61 10.16 -14.17 1.92
N TRP A 62 9.62 -12.95 1.88
CA TRP A 62 9.74 -11.96 2.95
C TRP A 62 8.37 -11.69 3.58
N THR A 63 8.35 -11.46 4.88
CA THR A 63 7.09 -11.11 5.58
C THR A 63 6.80 -9.64 5.31
N PRO A 64 5.72 -9.30 4.58
CA PRO A 64 5.32 -7.92 4.38
C PRO A 64 4.57 -7.39 5.61
N ASP A 65 4.40 -6.07 5.64
CA ASP A 65 3.33 -5.44 6.42
C ASP A 65 2.19 -5.01 5.49
N ILE A 66 0.96 -4.95 6.00
CA ILE A 66 -0.19 -4.44 5.25
C ILE A 66 -0.91 -3.35 6.02
N GLN A 67 -1.46 -2.38 5.29
CA GLN A 67 -2.30 -1.33 5.84
C GLN A 67 -3.68 -1.41 5.21
N CYS A 68 -4.68 -1.20 6.05
CA CYS A 68 -6.04 -0.98 5.60
C CYS A 68 -6.50 0.44 5.86
N LYS A 69 -7.45 0.88 5.04
CA LYS A 69 -8.22 2.10 5.20
C LYS A 69 -9.67 1.71 5.45
N ARG A 70 -10.35 2.37 6.37
CA ARG A 70 -11.76 2.13 6.62
C ARG A 70 -12.60 2.90 5.59
N ASP A 71 -13.61 2.25 5.02
CA ASP A 71 -14.58 2.93 4.14
C ASP A 71 -15.77 3.52 4.92
N SER A 72 -16.68 4.19 4.22
CA SER A 72 -17.90 4.81 4.79
C SER A 72 -18.84 3.78 5.42
N LYS A 73 -18.76 2.51 5.02
CA LYS A 73 -19.56 1.39 5.53
C LYS A 73 -18.90 0.71 6.74
N GLY A 74 -17.68 1.11 7.09
CA GLY A 74 -16.91 0.58 8.20
C GLY A 74 -16.05 -0.64 7.85
N ASP A 75 -16.00 -1.06 6.58
CA ASP A 75 -15.16 -2.16 6.14
C ASP A 75 -13.68 -1.74 6.10
N ASP A 76 -12.79 -2.63 6.53
CA ASP A 76 -11.35 -2.47 6.35
C ASP A 76 -10.99 -2.84 4.89
N LEU A 77 -10.58 -1.87 4.08
CA LEU A 77 -10.13 -2.04 2.70
C LEU A 77 -8.61 -2.25 2.67
N LEU A 78 -8.11 -3.27 1.96
CA LEU A 78 -6.67 -3.43 1.72
C LEU A 78 -6.17 -2.22 0.92
N PHE A 79 -5.33 -1.40 1.56
CA PHE A 79 -4.91 -0.11 1.01
C PHE A 79 -3.47 -0.12 0.52
N GLN A 80 -2.54 -0.60 1.35
CA GLN A 80 -1.12 -0.62 1.01
C GLN A 80 -0.46 -1.91 1.46
N ILE A 81 0.47 -2.39 0.64
CA ILE A 81 1.37 -3.50 0.94
C ILE A 81 2.78 -2.94 1.06
N TYR A 82 3.45 -3.26 2.15
CA TYR A 82 4.80 -2.82 2.45
C TYR A 82 5.76 -4.00 2.34
N LEU A 83 6.69 -3.91 1.39
CA LEU A 83 7.88 -4.76 1.37
C LEU A 83 9.04 -3.99 2.00
N CYS A 84 9.71 -4.60 2.97
CA CYS A 84 10.83 -3.99 3.65
C CYS A 84 12.14 -4.35 2.96
N VAL A 85 13.06 -3.37 2.90
CA VAL A 85 14.38 -3.51 2.31
C VAL A 85 15.44 -3.15 3.34
N GLN A 86 16.62 -3.76 3.21
CA GLN A 86 17.77 -3.40 4.02
C GLN A 86 18.18 -1.96 3.77
N ALA A 87 18.90 -1.36 4.72
CA ALA A 87 19.27 0.05 4.67
C ALA A 87 20.14 0.43 3.46
N ASP A 88 20.79 -0.53 2.80
CA ASP A 88 21.57 -0.35 1.58
C ASP A 88 20.75 -0.59 0.29
N GLY A 89 19.46 -0.92 0.41
CA GLY A 89 18.54 -1.12 -0.70
C GLY A 89 18.85 -2.33 -1.58
N LYS A 90 19.80 -3.21 -1.21
CA LYS A 90 20.22 -4.32 -2.08
C LYS A 90 19.29 -5.52 -1.96
N GLU A 91 18.86 -5.82 -0.74
CA GLU A 91 18.06 -6.98 -0.45
C GLU A 91 16.77 -6.62 0.28
N PHE A 92 15.75 -7.43 0.04
CA PHE A 92 14.54 -7.41 0.84
C PHE A 92 14.81 -8.07 2.20
N GLN A 93 13.99 -7.74 3.18
CA GLN A 93 14.03 -8.35 4.50
C GLN A 93 12.61 -8.50 5.06
N HIS A 94 12.45 -9.28 6.12
CA HIS A 94 11.19 -9.29 6.86
C HIS A 94 10.93 -7.90 7.43
N CYS A 95 9.69 -7.42 7.27
CA CYS A 95 9.23 -6.27 8.01
C CYS A 95 9.19 -6.60 9.50
N LYS A 96 9.60 -5.63 10.33
CA LYS A 96 9.67 -5.80 11.79
C LYS A 96 8.32 -5.62 12.51
N GLY A 97 7.22 -5.56 11.75
CA GLY A 97 5.87 -5.38 12.27
C GLY A 97 5.67 -3.99 12.87
N ALA A 98 5.31 -3.00 12.05
CA ALA A 98 4.75 -1.77 12.60
C ALA A 98 3.25 -1.94 12.82
N GLU A 99 2.72 -1.47 13.95
CA GLU A 99 1.28 -1.43 14.20
C GLU A 99 0.59 -0.62 13.08
N ARG A 100 -0.08 -1.33 12.19
CA ARG A 100 -0.94 -0.80 11.12
C ARG A 100 -2.40 -1.22 11.35
N SER A 101 -3.33 -0.52 10.72
CA SER A 101 -4.78 -0.78 10.85
C SER A 101 -5.19 -2.26 10.65
N CYS A 102 -4.43 -3.02 9.85
CA CYS A 102 -4.65 -4.43 9.54
C CYS A 102 -3.67 -5.43 10.21
N SER A 103 -3.02 -5.05 11.31
CA SER A 103 -2.01 -5.90 11.99
C SER A 103 -2.59 -7.17 12.61
N SER A 104 -3.87 -7.19 12.95
CA SER A 104 -4.48 -8.36 13.59
C SER A 104 -4.71 -9.47 12.57
N SER A 105 -4.25 -10.69 12.91
CA SER A 105 -4.40 -11.90 12.11
C SER A 105 -5.84 -12.43 12.01
N THR A 106 -6.74 -11.93 12.85
CA THR A 106 -8.16 -12.28 12.86
C THR A 106 -9.03 -11.34 12.03
N LYS A 107 -8.48 -10.21 11.57
CA LYS A 107 -9.21 -9.26 10.73
C LYS A 107 -9.36 -9.74 9.30
N GLU A 108 -10.40 -9.27 8.64
CA GLU A 108 -10.59 -9.41 7.21
C GLU A 108 -10.42 -8.08 6.52
N ALA A 109 -9.85 -8.10 5.32
CA ALA A 109 -9.69 -6.95 4.47
C ALA A 109 -10.38 -7.20 3.12
N LYS A 110 -11.13 -6.21 2.63
CA LYS A 110 -11.69 -6.21 1.29
C LYS A 110 -10.61 -5.82 0.29
N PHE A 111 -10.34 -6.68 -0.68
CA PHE A 111 -9.49 -6.35 -1.82
C PHE A 111 -10.37 -5.64 -2.84
N VAL A 112 -10.22 -4.33 -2.99
CA VAL A 112 -11.09 -3.52 -3.85
C VAL A 112 -10.85 -3.86 -5.33
N SER A 113 -11.92 -4.02 -6.11
CA SER A 113 -11.84 -4.14 -7.56
C SER A 113 -11.83 -2.78 -8.25
N ALA A 114 -11.35 -2.70 -9.48
CA ALA A 114 -11.29 -1.45 -10.23
C ALA A 114 -12.69 -0.81 -10.40
N GLU A 115 -13.72 -1.65 -10.54
CA GLU A 115 -15.13 -1.23 -10.68
C GLU A 115 -15.72 -0.70 -9.36
N SER A 116 -15.15 -1.05 -8.21
CA SER A 116 -15.57 -0.52 -6.91
C SER A 116 -14.88 0.82 -6.59
N MET A 117 -13.80 1.17 -7.28
CA MET A 117 -13.15 2.48 -7.09
C MET A 117 -13.96 3.62 -7.73
N THR A 118 -14.74 3.35 -8.78
CA THR A 118 -15.62 4.34 -9.41
C THR A 118 -16.75 4.78 -8.47
N GLU A 119 -17.37 3.88 -7.71
CA GLU A 119 -18.41 4.27 -6.72
C GLU A 119 -17.85 5.20 -5.62
N SER A 120 -16.60 4.99 -5.19
CA SER A 120 -15.95 5.84 -4.17
C SER A 120 -15.57 7.24 -4.68
N LEU A 121 -15.50 7.43 -6.00
CA LEU A 121 -15.33 8.76 -6.63
C LEU A 121 -16.69 9.46 -6.76
N PHE A 122 -17.75 8.74 -7.11
CA PHE A 122 -19.13 9.29 -7.17
C PHE A 122 -19.66 9.76 -5.81
N GLU A 123 -19.35 9.07 -4.70
CA GLU A 123 -19.74 9.55 -3.36
C GLU A 123 -19.02 10.85 -2.96
N LYS A 124 -17.79 11.08 -3.45
CA LYS A 124 -17.04 12.32 -3.19
C LYS A 124 -17.53 13.49 -4.02
N GLU A 125 -18.02 13.25 -5.24
CA GLU A 125 -18.60 14.28 -6.11
C GLU A 125 -19.90 14.86 -5.53
N ASN A 126 -20.73 14.02 -4.88
CA ASN A 126 -21.98 14.46 -4.25
C ASN A 126 -21.82 15.11 -2.85
N ALA A 127 -20.61 15.08 -2.27
CA ALA A 127 -20.32 15.72 -0.98
C ALA A 127 -19.65 17.10 -1.11
N ALA A 128 -19.30 17.52 -2.33
CA ALA A 128 -18.51 18.74 -2.58
C ALA A 128 -19.32 20.00 -2.91
N THR A 129 -20.66 19.97 -2.81
CA THR A 129 -21.49 21.18 -2.90
C THR A 129 -21.86 21.69 -1.52
N GLU A 130 -20.90 22.31 -0.82
CA GLU A 130 -21.11 23.47 0.06
C GLU A 130 -19.77 23.96 0.62
N LEU A 131 -19.48 25.25 0.40
CA LEU A 131 -18.42 26.11 0.96
C LEU A 131 -17.02 26.05 0.32
N GLU A 132 -16.80 27.00 -0.60
CA GLU A 132 -15.48 27.57 -0.90
C GLU A 132 -15.00 28.43 0.29
N HIS A 133 -13.78 28.19 0.77
CA HIS A 133 -12.73 29.20 1.03
C HIS A 133 -11.39 28.52 1.37
N GLU A 134 -10.31 29.15 0.92
CA GLU A 134 -8.90 28.75 0.87
C GLU A 134 -8.30 28.24 2.19
N ASP A 135 -7.53 27.13 2.16
CA ASP A 135 -6.07 27.18 2.31
C ASP A 135 -5.36 25.82 2.08
N ALA A 136 -4.07 25.93 1.78
CA ALA A 136 -3.18 24.97 1.15
C ALA A 136 -3.04 23.54 1.73
N GLY A 137 -3.01 22.56 0.81
CA GLY A 137 -1.85 21.66 0.71
C GLY A 137 -1.94 20.27 1.34
N SER A 138 -2.80 19.39 0.81
CA SER A 138 -2.66 17.93 1.03
C SER A 138 -2.60 17.20 -0.32
N SER A 139 -1.40 16.84 -0.75
CA SER A 139 -1.20 15.92 -1.87
C SER A 139 -0.74 14.56 -1.34
N ILE A 140 -1.72 13.73 -0.98
CA ILE A 140 -1.58 12.27 -0.99
C ILE A 140 -1.49 11.85 -2.46
N PHE A 141 -0.35 11.30 -2.87
CA PHE A 141 -0.25 10.56 -4.12
C PHE A 141 -0.62 9.10 -3.83
N GLU A 142 -1.86 8.75 -4.14
CA GLU A 142 -2.13 7.45 -4.79
C GLU A 142 -1.59 7.55 -6.23
N LEU A 143 -1.17 6.42 -6.80
CA LEU A 143 -0.68 6.37 -8.18
C LEU A 143 -1.81 6.66 -9.17
#